data_AF-A0A089IAY5-F1
#
_entry.id   AF-A0A089IAY5-F1
#
_cell.length_a   1.000
_cell.length_b   1.000
_cell.length_c   1.000
_cell.angle_alpha   90.00
_cell.angle_beta   90.00
_cell.angle_gamma   90.00
#
_symmetry.space_group_name_H-M   'P 1'
#
loop_
_entity.id
_entity.type
_entity.pdbx_description
1 polymer ?
#
loop_
_entity_poly.entity_id
_entity_poly.type
_entity_poly.pdbx_seq_one_letter_code
_entity_poly.pdbx_strand_id
1 'polypeptide(L)'
;MNLILKRITAVLLVPLLTLASGCLPSGKETAELRATAAPQSTATAAAVPGGGDGISSPPPEVSSDPENGAGLIPLDWQRVEEAPVLETSKGLPAGSKVISQTRLDDFGGIQITVYTQAEDDDYVYADLDTSKGHFSLGSVGTYNYRKVEDIQVEVTNLFKDRVLKITGGLGANNSLSNYYNIDNKGTPAEMLRIDTGHTRELDVDGDGYREAVAAHGTPMTAYVYRYHSGYAEFIYLNDALQANSVVLRDDLVYEASDIGGERTREYRITLEGMIPVATSP
;
A
#
# COMPACT_ATOMS: atom_id res chain seq x y z
N MET A 1 -55.92 -24.12 36.50
CA MET A 1 -55.92 -24.65 35.12
C MET A 1 -54.62 -25.40 34.95
N ASN A 2 -54.71 -26.72 34.84
CA ASN A 2 -53.60 -27.69 34.79
C ASN A 2 -52.98 -27.77 33.38
N LEU A 3 -51.67 -28.06 33.33
CA LEU A 3 -50.86 -28.88 32.37
C LEU A 3 -49.41 -28.36 32.51
N ILE A 4 -48.38 -29.01 33.11
CA ILE A 4 -47.86 -30.39 33.23
C ILE A 4 -47.33 -31.00 31.92
N LEU A 5 -46.01 -31.32 31.97
CA LEU A 5 -45.19 -32.27 31.18
C LEU A 5 -44.75 -31.82 29.76
N LYS A 6 -43.53 -32.09 29.27
CA LYS A 6 -42.54 -33.15 29.58
C LYS A 6 -41.16 -32.79 28.99
N ARG A 7 -40.08 -33.17 29.68
CA ARG A 7 -38.68 -33.17 29.20
C ARG A 7 -38.46 -34.29 28.17
N ILE A 8 -37.60 -34.06 27.17
CA ILE A 8 -36.87 -35.13 26.48
C ILE A 8 -35.40 -34.72 26.38
N THR A 9 -34.57 -35.51 27.06
CA THR A 9 -33.12 -35.53 27.02
C THR A 9 -32.72 -36.56 25.96
N ALA A 10 -31.88 -36.19 25.00
CA ALA A 10 -31.21 -37.14 24.12
C ALA A 10 -29.70 -36.96 24.25
N VAL A 11 -29.10 -37.86 25.02
CA VAL A 11 -27.66 -38.15 25.06
C VAL A 11 -27.37 -38.98 23.82
N LEU A 12 -26.39 -38.58 23.00
CA LEU A 12 -25.78 -39.49 22.03
C LEU A 12 -24.29 -39.66 22.29
N LEU A 13 -23.91 -40.92 22.30
CA LEU A 13 -22.64 -41.50 22.65
C LEU A 13 -21.60 -41.36 21.53
N VAL A 14 -20.34 -41.30 21.95
CA VAL A 14 -19.06 -41.26 21.23
C VAL A 14 -18.83 -42.53 20.37
N PRO A 15 -17.93 -42.47 19.36
CA PRO A 15 -16.75 -43.32 19.47
C PRO A 15 -15.41 -42.59 19.23
N LEU A 16 -14.49 -42.95 20.12
CA LEU A 16 -13.11 -42.57 20.26
C LEU A 16 -12.29 -43.42 19.28
N LEU A 17 -11.62 -42.80 18.30
CA LEU A 17 -10.66 -43.52 17.45
C LEU A 17 -9.24 -43.24 17.96
N THR A 18 -8.69 -44.23 18.65
CA THR A 18 -7.26 -44.36 18.93
C THR A 18 -6.54 -44.83 17.67
N LEU A 19 -5.61 -44.03 17.14
CA LEU A 19 -4.66 -44.47 16.13
C LEU A 19 -3.24 -44.44 16.69
N ALA A 20 -2.51 -45.46 16.29
CA ALA A 20 -1.37 -46.04 16.96
C ALA A 20 -0.05 -45.29 16.71
N SER A 21 0.86 -45.48 17.67
CA SER A 21 2.29 -45.22 17.56
C SER A 21 2.90 -46.00 16.38
N GLY A 22 3.66 -45.29 15.53
CA GLY A 22 4.54 -45.86 14.52
C GLY A 22 5.90 -45.16 14.59
N CYS A 23 6.92 -45.93 14.96
CA CYS A 23 8.31 -45.53 15.11
C CYS A 23 9.11 -45.86 13.83
N LEU A 24 10.26 -45.19 13.65
CA LEU A 24 11.41 -45.46 12.73
C LEU A 24 11.38 -44.78 11.33
N PRO A 25 12.55 -44.59 10.67
CA PRO A 25 13.85 -44.17 11.19
C PRO A 25 14.49 -43.01 10.39
N SER A 26 15.56 -42.47 11.00
CA SER A 26 16.62 -41.63 10.46
C SER A 26 17.10 -42.03 9.05
N GLY A 27 17.07 -41.07 8.11
CA GLY A 27 17.83 -41.08 6.87
C GLY A 27 18.50 -39.72 6.65
N LYS A 28 19.82 -39.66 6.82
CA LYS A 28 20.66 -38.55 6.39
C LYS A 28 20.76 -38.62 4.86
N GLU A 29 20.29 -37.59 4.18
CA GLU A 29 20.61 -37.40 2.76
C GLU A 29 21.35 -36.07 2.60
N THR A 30 22.67 -36.20 2.47
CA THR A 30 23.58 -35.17 1.98
C THR A 30 23.33 -34.98 0.49
N ALA A 31 22.67 -33.90 0.11
CA ALA A 31 22.63 -33.44 -1.27
C ALA A 31 23.77 -32.42 -1.49
N GLU A 32 24.78 -32.84 -2.26
CA GLU A 32 25.75 -31.97 -2.92
C GLU A 32 25.01 -30.96 -3.81
N LEU A 33 25.08 -29.67 -3.45
CA LEU A 33 24.79 -28.59 -4.39
C LEU A 33 25.97 -28.46 -5.36
N ARG A 34 25.85 -29.09 -6.52
CA ARG A 34 26.63 -28.73 -7.71
C ARG A 34 26.13 -27.38 -8.21
N ALA A 35 27.02 -26.38 -8.18
CA ALA A 35 26.85 -25.11 -8.84
C ALA A 35 26.79 -25.33 -10.36
N THR A 36 25.63 -25.12 -10.97
CA THR A 36 25.49 -25.02 -12.42
C THR A 36 25.75 -23.58 -12.82
N ALA A 37 26.84 -23.38 -13.56
CA ALA A 37 27.26 -22.10 -14.12
C ALA A 37 26.18 -21.49 -15.03
N ALA A 38 25.98 -20.17 -14.88
CA ALA A 38 25.17 -19.37 -15.78
C ALA A 38 25.85 -19.26 -17.16
N PRO A 39 25.11 -19.32 -18.28
CA PRO A 39 25.66 -19.02 -19.59
C PRO A 39 25.90 -17.50 -19.74
N GLN A 40 27.14 -17.15 -20.08
CA GLN A 40 27.54 -15.82 -20.50
C GLN A 40 26.88 -15.50 -21.84
N SER A 41 26.05 -14.45 -21.88
CA SER A 41 25.55 -13.87 -23.11
C SER A 41 26.59 -12.91 -23.68
N THR A 42 27.29 -13.34 -24.73
CA THR A 42 28.12 -12.47 -25.57
C THR A 42 27.22 -11.79 -26.59
N ALA A 43 26.89 -10.51 -26.36
CA ALA A 43 26.29 -9.66 -27.36
C ALA A 43 27.38 -9.05 -28.25
N THR A 44 27.44 -9.54 -29.49
CA THR A 44 28.29 -9.04 -30.56
C THR A 44 27.79 -7.68 -31.03
N ALA A 45 28.69 -6.69 -31.00
CA ALA A 45 28.49 -5.37 -31.57
C ALA A 45 28.40 -5.45 -33.11
N ALA A 46 27.32 -4.94 -33.69
CA ALA A 46 27.21 -4.66 -35.11
C ALA A 46 27.24 -3.15 -35.33
N ALA A 47 28.27 -2.69 -36.03
CA ALA A 47 28.40 -1.32 -36.51
C ALA A 47 27.52 -1.12 -37.76
N VAL A 48 26.85 0.04 -37.85
CA VAL A 48 26.19 0.54 -39.07
C VAL A 48 26.63 2.00 -39.27
N PRO A 49 26.96 2.42 -40.51
CA PRO A 49 27.60 3.70 -40.78
C PRO A 49 26.62 4.84 -41.07
N GLY A 50 27.03 6.03 -40.61
CA GLY A 50 27.02 7.33 -41.31
C GLY A 50 25.82 7.79 -42.15
N GLY A 51 25.31 8.97 -41.81
CA GLY A 51 24.73 9.91 -42.78
C GLY A 51 23.64 10.82 -42.22
N GLY A 52 23.89 12.13 -42.20
CA GLY A 52 22.83 13.15 -42.18
C GLY A 52 23.09 14.32 -41.25
N ASP A 53 23.83 15.32 -41.76
CA ASP A 53 23.83 16.68 -41.20
C ASP A 53 22.41 17.27 -41.30
N GLY A 54 21.72 17.32 -40.17
CA GLY A 54 20.45 18.01 -39.98
C GLY A 54 20.61 19.08 -38.92
N ILE A 55 20.62 20.34 -39.35
CA ILE A 55 20.63 21.53 -38.50
C ILE A 55 19.34 21.51 -37.67
N SER A 56 19.43 21.08 -36.42
CA SER A 56 18.35 21.18 -35.44
C SER A 56 18.50 22.52 -34.71
N SER A 57 17.57 23.44 -34.99
CA SER A 57 17.42 24.67 -34.21
C SER A 57 17.31 24.34 -32.72
N PRO A 58 17.95 25.12 -31.82
CA PRO A 58 17.73 24.95 -30.40
C PRO A 58 16.25 25.22 -30.08
N PRO A 59 15.64 24.46 -29.15
CA PRO A 59 14.30 24.75 -28.66
C PRO A 59 14.28 26.15 -28.04
N PRO A 60 13.14 26.86 -28.07
CA PRO A 60 13.04 28.18 -27.48
C PRO A 60 13.40 28.09 -26.00
N GLU A 61 14.40 28.89 -25.60
CA GLU A 61 14.64 29.25 -24.21
C GLU A 61 13.32 29.82 -23.67
N VAL A 62 12.62 29.02 -22.86
CA VAL A 62 11.53 29.51 -22.03
C VAL A 62 12.19 30.38 -20.98
N SER A 63 12.13 31.69 -21.20
CA SER A 63 12.53 32.70 -20.23
C SER A 63 11.72 32.50 -18.95
N SER A 64 12.37 31.97 -17.92
CA SER A 64 11.88 31.99 -16.55
C SER A 64 12.12 33.38 -15.96
N ASP A 65 11.30 34.35 -16.35
CA ASP A 65 11.18 35.62 -15.62
C ASP A 65 10.44 35.36 -14.29
N PRO A 66 11.09 35.47 -13.11
CA PRO A 66 10.46 35.17 -11.82
C PRO A 66 9.91 36.45 -11.17
N GLU A 67 9.18 37.28 -11.93
CA GLU A 67 8.68 38.57 -11.41
C GLU A 67 7.16 38.77 -11.54
N ASN A 68 6.36 37.69 -11.49
CA ASN A 68 4.92 37.85 -11.31
C ASN A 68 4.32 36.77 -10.40
N GLY A 69 3.89 37.18 -9.20
CA GLY A 69 2.86 36.51 -8.40
C GLY A 69 3.31 35.28 -7.60
N ALA A 70 3.95 35.49 -6.45
CA ALA A 70 4.04 34.53 -5.33
C ALA A 70 4.42 33.07 -5.66
N GLY A 71 5.16 32.77 -6.74
CA GLY A 71 5.74 31.45 -7.01
C GLY A 71 4.78 30.25 -6.91
N LEU A 72 3.46 30.47 -6.92
CA LEU A 72 2.47 29.44 -6.60
C LEU A 72 2.35 28.49 -7.77
N ILE A 73 2.60 27.21 -7.51
CA ILE A 73 2.41 26.12 -8.47
C ILE A 73 1.06 25.47 -8.16
N PRO A 74 0.03 25.67 -9.01
CA PRO A 74 -1.25 25.00 -8.82
C PRO A 74 -1.08 23.47 -8.98
N LEU A 75 -1.82 22.70 -8.18
CA LEU A 75 -1.79 21.24 -8.22
C LEU A 75 -3.00 20.72 -9.00
N ASP A 76 -2.73 19.93 -10.05
CA ASP A 76 -3.76 19.32 -10.90
C ASP A 76 -4.19 17.95 -10.35
N TRP A 77 -5.04 17.98 -9.33
CA TRP A 77 -5.49 16.78 -8.63
C TRP A 77 -6.29 15.85 -9.54
N GLN A 78 -5.92 14.58 -9.53
CA GLN A 78 -6.57 13.51 -10.27
C GLN A 78 -7.42 12.67 -9.31
N ARG A 79 -8.64 12.34 -9.72
CA ARG A 79 -9.51 11.48 -8.91
C ARG A 79 -8.92 10.07 -8.81
N VAL A 80 -8.91 9.50 -7.60
CA VAL A 80 -8.61 8.09 -7.41
C VAL A 80 -9.79 7.27 -7.92
N GLU A 81 -9.51 6.17 -8.61
CA GLU A 81 -10.55 5.22 -9.04
C GLU A 81 -11.40 4.77 -7.85
N GLU A 82 -12.70 4.57 -8.09
CA GLU A 82 -13.61 4.21 -7.00
C GLU A 82 -13.21 2.87 -6.38
N ALA A 83 -13.06 2.87 -5.06
CA ALA A 83 -12.71 1.67 -4.32
C ALA A 83 -13.81 0.60 -4.47
N PRO A 84 -13.44 -0.69 -4.58
CA PRO A 84 -14.41 -1.75 -4.74
C PRO A 84 -15.32 -1.86 -3.51
N VAL A 85 -16.56 -2.28 -3.75
CA VAL A 85 -17.48 -2.61 -2.65
C VAL A 85 -17.00 -3.88 -1.98
N LEU A 86 -16.81 -3.83 -0.67
CA LEU A 86 -16.37 -4.99 0.10
C LEU A 86 -17.43 -6.08 0.13
N GLU A 87 -16.99 -7.32 -0.06
CA GLU A 87 -17.86 -8.48 -0.07
C GLU A 87 -18.03 -9.06 1.34
N THR A 88 -19.27 -9.30 1.75
CA THR A 88 -19.56 -10.10 2.95
C THR A 88 -19.12 -11.54 2.71
N SER A 89 -18.37 -12.11 3.64
CA SER A 89 -17.88 -13.49 3.57
C SER A 89 -18.54 -14.37 4.65
N LYS A 90 -18.33 -15.69 4.55
CA LYS A 90 -18.68 -16.64 5.63
C LYS A 90 -17.50 -16.89 6.58
N GLY A 91 -16.50 -16.01 6.55
CA GLY A 91 -15.18 -16.20 7.15
C GLY A 91 -14.17 -16.72 6.13
N LEU A 92 -13.09 -17.32 6.62
CA LEU A 92 -11.95 -17.73 5.80
C LEU A 92 -12.33 -18.81 4.75
N PRO A 93 -11.85 -18.69 3.50
CA PRO A 93 -11.99 -19.74 2.49
C PRO A 93 -11.41 -21.08 2.95
N ALA A 94 -11.97 -22.19 2.47
CA ALA A 94 -11.48 -23.53 2.79
C ALA A 94 -10.02 -23.71 2.35
N GLY A 95 -9.19 -24.32 3.21
CA GLY A 95 -7.77 -24.54 2.93
C GLY A 95 -6.87 -23.32 3.16
N SER A 96 -7.43 -22.19 3.62
CA SER A 96 -6.64 -21.00 3.97
C SER A 96 -5.63 -21.28 5.08
N LYS A 97 -4.46 -20.65 4.99
CA LYS A 97 -3.44 -20.69 6.04
C LYS A 97 -3.33 -19.32 6.70
N VAL A 98 -3.64 -19.27 8.00
CA VAL A 98 -3.53 -18.05 8.80
C VAL A 98 -2.05 -17.66 8.97
N ILE A 99 -1.75 -16.39 8.72
CA ILE A 99 -0.45 -15.76 8.97
C ILE A 99 -0.49 -15.06 10.33
N SER A 100 -1.47 -14.17 10.55
CA SER A 100 -1.60 -13.41 11.79
C SER A 100 -3.06 -13.10 12.11
N GLN A 101 -3.30 -12.77 13.38
CA GLN A 101 -4.59 -12.29 13.87
C GLN A 101 -4.37 -11.09 14.78
N THR A 102 -5.04 -9.99 14.50
CA THR A 102 -4.92 -8.73 15.25
C THR A 102 -6.30 -8.29 15.73
N ARG A 103 -6.44 -8.07 17.03
CA ARG A 103 -7.66 -7.51 17.61
C ARG A 103 -7.48 -6.00 17.80
N LEU A 104 -8.46 -5.22 17.36
CA LEU A 104 -8.44 -3.75 17.47
C LEU A 104 -9.67 -3.27 18.25
N ASP A 105 -9.44 -2.58 19.36
CA ASP A 105 -10.52 -2.11 20.23
C ASP A 105 -11.17 -0.82 19.73
N ASP A 106 -10.47 -0.02 18.91
CA ASP A 106 -10.90 1.28 18.37
C ASP A 106 -12.22 1.24 17.59
N PHE A 107 -12.65 0.06 17.14
CA PHE A 107 -13.88 -0.16 16.37
C PHE A 107 -14.86 -1.12 17.06
N GLY A 108 -14.87 -1.15 18.40
CA GLY A 108 -15.73 -2.04 19.17
C GLY A 108 -15.20 -3.47 19.27
N GLY A 109 -13.89 -3.66 19.16
CA GLY A 109 -13.23 -4.96 19.34
C GLY A 109 -13.32 -5.86 18.11
N ILE A 110 -12.99 -5.33 16.93
CA ILE A 110 -12.92 -6.08 15.68
C ILE A 110 -11.69 -6.98 15.64
N GLN A 111 -11.70 -7.97 14.75
CA GLN A 111 -10.57 -8.85 14.52
C GLN A 111 -10.20 -8.88 13.04
N ILE A 112 -8.93 -8.63 12.73
CA ILE A 112 -8.34 -8.82 11.41
C ILE A 112 -7.61 -10.15 11.39
N THR A 113 -7.91 -11.00 10.41
CA THR A 113 -7.16 -12.22 10.15
C THR A 113 -6.47 -12.10 8.80
N VAL A 114 -5.15 -12.18 8.80
CA VAL A 114 -4.33 -12.18 7.57
C VAL A 114 -4.01 -13.63 7.20
N TYR A 115 -4.17 -13.99 5.92
CA TYR A 115 -4.08 -15.38 5.48
C TYR A 115 -3.65 -15.52 4.01
N THR A 116 -3.17 -16.71 3.64
CA THR A 116 -3.04 -17.12 2.23
C THR A 116 -4.20 -18.03 1.85
N GLN A 117 -4.65 -17.96 0.59
CA GLN A 117 -5.66 -18.87 0.06
C GLN A 117 -5.04 -20.18 -0.43
N ALA A 118 -5.85 -21.23 -0.51
CA ALA A 118 -5.44 -22.44 -1.22
C ALA A 118 -5.34 -22.13 -2.72
N GLU A 119 -4.28 -22.61 -3.38
CA GLU A 119 -4.05 -22.44 -4.82
C GLU A 119 -3.71 -21.01 -5.29
N ASP A 120 -3.52 -20.07 -4.35
CA ASP A 120 -2.97 -18.73 -4.63
C ASP A 120 -1.63 -18.57 -3.91
N ASP A 121 -0.57 -18.68 -4.68
CA ASP A 121 0.82 -18.48 -4.26
C ASP A 121 1.36 -17.09 -4.63
N ASP A 122 0.49 -16.15 -5.01
CA ASP A 122 0.87 -14.80 -5.45
C ASP A 122 0.49 -13.74 -4.42
N TYR A 123 -0.59 -13.94 -3.66
CA TYR A 123 -1.15 -12.91 -2.78
C TYR A 123 -1.36 -13.34 -1.33
N VAL A 124 -1.39 -12.32 -0.48
CA VAL A 124 -1.84 -12.40 0.91
C VAL A 124 -3.14 -11.60 1.04
N TYR A 125 -4.07 -12.14 1.80
CA TYR A 125 -5.44 -11.63 1.96
C TYR A 125 -5.73 -11.26 3.41
N ALA A 126 -6.78 -10.46 3.61
CA ALA A 126 -7.30 -10.17 4.94
C ALA A 126 -8.82 -10.37 5.01
N ASP A 127 -9.27 -10.88 6.16
CA ASP A 127 -10.67 -10.98 6.56
C ASP A 127 -10.87 -10.12 7.81
N LEU A 128 -11.97 -9.36 7.82
CA LEU A 128 -12.39 -8.53 8.93
C LEU A 128 -13.64 -9.14 9.58
N ASP A 129 -13.50 -9.56 10.84
CA ASP A 129 -14.59 -10.05 11.69
C ASP A 129 -15.11 -8.92 12.60
N THR A 130 -16.43 -8.72 12.55
CA THR A 130 -17.15 -7.69 13.28
C THR A 130 -18.45 -8.25 13.84
N SER A 131 -19.17 -7.45 14.64
CA SER A 131 -20.53 -7.81 15.09
C SER A 131 -21.55 -8.00 13.94
N LYS A 132 -21.24 -7.57 12.71
CA LYS A 132 -22.08 -7.76 11.51
C LYS A 132 -21.73 -9.00 10.71
N GLY A 133 -20.66 -9.69 11.08
CA GLY A 133 -20.11 -10.82 10.35
C GLY A 133 -18.75 -10.49 9.74
N HIS A 134 -18.38 -11.33 8.77
CA HIS A 134 -17.09 -11.29 8.12
C HIS A 134 -17.12 -10.51 6.81
N PHE A 135 -16.04 -9.80 6.51
CA PHE A 135 -15.84 -9.05 5.27
C PHE A 135 -14.49 -9.41 4.68
N SER A 136 -14.49 -9.78 3.39
CA SER A 136 -13.25 -9.95 2.63
C SER A 136 -12.68 -8.56 2.31
N LEU A 137 -11.45 -8.31 2.73
CA LEU A 137 -10.74 -7.06 2.46
C LEU A 137 -9.87 -7.14 1.18
N GLY A 138 -9.93 -8.27 0.47
CA GLY A 138 -9.12 -8.50 -0.72
C GLY A 138 -7.64 -8.70 -0.42
N SER A 139 -6.80 -8.46 -1.42
CA SER A 139 -5.35 -8.60 -1.29
C SER A 139 -4.73 -7.44 -0.52
N VAL A 140 -3.87 -7.77 0.45
CA VAL A 140 -3.18 -6.83 1.33
C VAL A 140 -1.66 -6.90 1.21
N GLY A 141 -1.16 -7.79 0.35
CA GLY A 141 0.26 -7.92 0.03
C GLY A 141 0.51 -9.04 -0.98
N THR A 142 1.76 -9.24 -1.34
CA THR A 142 2.21 -10.32 -2.24
C THR A 142 2.91 -11.44 -1.48
N TYR A 143 2.90 -12.64 -2.03
CA TYR A 143 3.30 -13.89 -1.37
C TYR A 143 4.73 -13.94 -0.85
N ASN A 144 5.65 -13.21 -1.49
CA ASN A 144 7.04 -13.11 -1.05
C ASN A 144 7.19 -12.43 0.32
N TYR A 145 6.11 -11.78 0.80
CA TYR A 145 6.04 -10.99 2.03
C TYR A 145 4.95 -11.53 2.98
N ARG A 146 4.96 -12.85 3.21
CA ARG A 146 3.93 -13.56 4.00
C ARG A 146 4.30 -13.79 5.46
N LYS A 147 5.35 -13.15 5.97
CA LYS A 147 5.66 -13.25 7.40
C LYS A 147 4.83 -12.23 8.17
N VAL A 148 4.64 -12.49 9.46
CA VAL A 148 3.85 -11.61 10.33
C VAL A 148 4.46 -10.20 10.37
N GLU A 149 5.78 -10.12 10.40
CA GLU A 149 6.54 -8.87 10.40
C GLU A 149 6.46 -8.08 9.08
N ASP A 150 6.03 -8.71 7.98
CA ASP A 150 5.94 -8.07 6.67
C ASP A 150 4.57 -7.40 6.43
N ILE A 151 3.60 -7.62 7.34
CA ILE A 151 2.23 -7.13 7.22
C ILE A 151 1.83 -6.40 8.49
N GLN A 152 1.61 -5.10 8.35
CA GLN A 152 1.22 -4.22 9.44
C GLN A 152 -0.29 -3.98 9.39
N VAL A 153 -0.93 -4.12 10.54
CA VAL A 153 -2.36 -3.87 10.74
C VAL A 153 -2.47 -2.88 11.88
N GLU A 154 -2.95 -1.67 11.60
CA GLU A 154 -2.97 -0.59 12.58
C GLU A 154 -4.17 0.34 12.41
N VAL A 155 -4.39 1.18 13.42
CA VAL A 155 -5.36 2.27 13.40
C VAL A 155 -4.60 3.56 13.26
N THR A 156 -4.91 4.32 12.21
CA THR A 156 -4.28 5.61 11.94
C THR A 156 -5.34 6.69 11.71
N ASN A 157 -4.90 7.94 11.67
CA ASN A 157 -5.74 9.05 11.24
C ASN A 157 -5.37 9.38 9.81
N LEU A 158 -6.36 9.32 8.92
CA LEU A 158 -6.22 9.71 7.53
C LEU A 158 -7.40 10.61 7.18
N PHE A 159 -7.09 11.76 6.60
CA PHE A 159 -8.02 12.86 6.39
C PHE A 159 -8.63 13.29 7.72
N LYS A 160 -9.96 13.32 7.81
CA LYS A 160 -10.71 13.66 9.03
C LYS A 160 -11.12 12.44 9.84
N ASP A 161 -10.81 11.24 9.35
CA ASP A 161 -11.33 10.00 9.87
C ASP A 161 -10.23 9.18 10.56
N ARG A 162 -10.67 8.41 11.54
CA ARG A 162 -9.89 7.32 12.09
C ARG A 162 -10.18 6.08 11.26
N VAL A 163 -9.14 5.47 10.69
CA VAL A 163 -9.27 4.38 9.72
C VAL A 163 -8.43 3.17 10.11
N LEU A 164 -8.85 2.00 9.63
CA LEU A 164 -8.01 0.81 9.62
C LEU A 164 -7.03 0.92 8.45
N LYS A 165 -5.74 0.78 8.71
CA LYS A 165 -4.70 0.65 7.69
C LYS A 165 -4.12 -0.75 7.71
N ILE A 166 -4.01 -1.38 6.54
CA ILE A 166 -3.26 -2.61 6.34
C ILE A 166 -2.18 -2.35 5.31
N THR A 167 -0.91 -2.56 5.69
CA THR A 167 0.24 -2.38 4.82
C THR A 167 0.99 -3.70 4.66
N GLY A 168 1.14 -4.17 3.43
CA GLY A 168 1.97 -5.31 3.08
C GLY A 168 2.94 -5.01 1.94
N GLY A 169 3.86 -5.94 1.68
CA GLY A 169 4.86 -5.78 0.60
C GLY A 169 4.28 -6.00 -0.80
N LEU A 170 4.69 -5.15 -1.75
CA LEU A 170 4.33 -5.21 -3.17
C LEU A 170 5.59 -5.20 -4.04
N GLY A 171 6.22 -6.36 -4.25
CA GLY A 171 7.45 -6.44 -5.04
C GLY A 171 8.65 -5.77 -4.36
N ALA A 172 9.71 -5.48 -5.13
CA ALA A 172 10.96 -4.93 -4.58
C ALA A 172 10.81 -3.42 -4.31
N ASN A 173 10.93 -3.02 -3.04
CA ASN A 173 10.91 -1.61 -2.60
C ASN A 173 9.60 -0.85 -2.91
N ASN A 174 8.46 -1.52 -2.76
CA ASN A 174 7.14 -0.91 -2.83
C ASN A 174 6.18 -1.62 -1.86
N SER A 175 5.13 -0.92 -1.43
CA SER A 175 4.13 -1.43 -0.50
C SER A 175 2.72 -1.29 -1.06
N LEU A 176 1.83 -2.14 -0.56
CA LEU A 176 0.40 -2.02 -0.75
C LEU A 176 -0.21 -1.56 0.57
N SER A 177 -0.80 -0.36 0.58
CA SER A 177 -1.52 0.18 1.73
C SER A 177 -3.00 0.32 1.42
N ASN A 178 -3.84 -0.39 2.18
CA ASN A 178 -5.29 -0.30 2.07
C ASN A 178 -5.85 0.39 3.32
N TYR A 179 -6.76 1.35 3.11
CA TYR A 179 -7.41 2.13 4.15
C TYR A 179 -8.90 1.86 4.15
N TYR A 180 -9.46 1.53 5.30
CA TYR A 180 -10.87 1.23 5.46
C TYR A 180 -11.50 2.13 6.52
N ASN A 181 -12.61 2.76 6.15
CA ASN A 181 -13.50 3.38 7.13
C ASN A 181 -14.41 2.27 7.69
N ILE A 182 -14.60 2.24 9.01
CA ILE A 182 -15.49 1.30 9.67
C ILE A 182 -16.54 2.11 10.42
N ASP A 183 -17.79 2.00 9.97
CA ASP A 183 -18.87 2.77 10.57
C ASP A 183 -19.16 2.33 12.02
N ASN A 184 -19.97 3.12 12.72
CA ASN A 184 -20.36 2.82 14.11
C ASN A 184 -21.15 1.51 14.29
N LYS A 185 -21.57 0.87 13.20
CA LYS A 185 -22.24 -0.43 13.19
C LYS A 185 -21.26 -1.56 12.90
N GLY A 186 -20.00 -1.29 12.60
CA GLY A 186 -18.99 -2.28 12.25
C GLY A 186 -19.02 -2.67 10.77
N THR A 187 -19.58 -1.84 9.89
CA THR A 187 -19.59 -2.07 8.44
C THR A 187 -18.37 -1.38 7.82
N PRO A 188 -17.44 -2.13 7.19
CA PRO A 188 -16.30 -1.53 6.53
C PRO A 188 -16.66 -1.00 5.14
N ALA A 189 -15.96 0.04 4.71
CA ALA A 189 -15.89 0.50 3.34
C ALA A 189 -14.42 0.84 3.01
N GLU A 190 -13.93 0.36 1.87
CA GLU A 190 -12.60 0.74 1.40
C GLU A 190 -12.62 2.22 1.01
N MET A 191 -11.72 2.98 1.61
CA MET A 191 -11.62 4.43 1.42
C MET A 191 -10.55 4.78 0.39
N LEU A 192 -9.42 4.09 0.45
CA LEU A 192 -8.26 4.36 -0.38
C LEU A 192 -7.37 3.13 -0.46
N ARG A 193 -6.84 2.87 -1.65
CA ARG A 193 -5.78 1.88 -1.89
C ARG A 193 -4.62 2.57 -2.57
N ILE A 194 -3.42 2.35 -2.03
CA ILE A 194 -2.17 2.91 -2.55
C ILE A 194 -1.20 1.76 -2.82
N ASP A 195 -0.84 1.59 -4.08
CA ASP A 195 0.15 0.64 -4.59
C ASP A 195 1.35 1.33 -5.27
N THR A 196 1.44 2.65 -5.12
CA THR A 196 2.46 3.53 -5.70
C THR A 196 3.58 3.87 -4.73
N GLY A 197 3.71 3.20 -3.58
CA GLY A 197 4.85 3.41 -2.70
C GLY A 197 4.63 3.09 -1.24
N HIS A 198 5.66 3.42 -0.45
CA HIS A 198 5.57 3.42 1.01
C HIS A 198 4.82 4.65 1.48
N THR A 199 3.85 4.46 2.38
CA THR A 199 2.92 5.50 2.80
C THR A 199 3.26 6.08 4.18
N ARG A 200 3.05 7.39 4.35
CA ARG A 200 3.03 8.10 5.63
C ARG A 200 1.80 9.01 5.68
N GLU A 201 1.13 9.09 6.82
CA GLU A 201 0.01 10.00 7.03
C GLU A 201 0.50 11.29 7.71
N LEU A 202 0.48 12.41 6.99
CA LEU A 202 1.06 13.69 7.39
C LEU A 202 0.14 14.83 6.98
N ASP A 203 -0.02 15.84 7.83
CA ASP A 203 -0.68 17.11 7.51
C ASP A 203 0.32 17.96 6.72
N VAL A 204 0.30 17.84 5.39
CA VAL A 204 1.32 18.45 4.53
C VAL A 204 0.95 19.85 4.05
N ASP A 205 -0.33 20.23 4.15
CA ASP A 205 -0.84 21.54 3.75
C ASP A 205 -1.19 22.46 4.93
N GLY A 206 -1.16 21.93 6.16
CA GLY A 206 -1.35 22.67 7.40
C GLY A 206 -2.83 22.89 7.76
N ASP A 207 -3.76 22.14 7.19
CA ASP A 207 -5.19 22.30 7.44
C ASP A 207 -5.69 21.57 8.71
N GLY A 208 -4.81 20.81 9.37
CA GLY A 208 -5.08 20.06 10.59
C GLY A 208 -5.54 18.62 10.35
N TYR A 209 -5.71 18.21 9.10
CA TYR A 209 -6.02 16.84 8.70
C TYR A 209 -4.80 16.20 8.03
N ARG A 210 -4.73 14.88 8.02
CA ARG A 210 -3.57 14.17 7.46
C ARG A 210 -3.86 13.72 6.03
N GLU A 211 -2.97 14.04 5.11
CA GLU A 211 -2.90 13.44 3.78
C GLU A 211 -2.16 12.11 3.87
N ALA A 212 -2.38 11.21 2.89
CA ALA A 212 -1.45 10.11 2.67
C ALA A 212 -0.39 10.58 1.67
N VAL A 213 0.88 10.44 2.05
CA VAL A 213 2.03 10.67 1.15
C VAL A 213 2.62 9.33 0.81
N ALA A 214 2.79 9.04 -0.47
CA ALA A 214 3.44 7.81 -0.94
C ALA A 214 4.74 8.14 -1.69
N ALA A 215 5.77 7.33 -1.50
CA ALA A 215 7.01 7.47 -2.25
C ALA A 215 7.68 6.13 -2.55
N HIS A 216 8.34 6.02 -3.70
CA HIS A 216 9.13 4.84 -4.08
C HIS A 216 10.22 5.15 -5.10
N GLY A 217 11.09 4.17 -5.35
CA GLY A 217 12.02 4.20 -6.46
C GLY A 217 13.34 4.96 -6.21
N THR A 218 14.18 4.95 -7.23
CA THR A 218 15.43 5.73 -7.32
C THR A 218 15.68 6.04 -8.80
N PRO A 219 15.41 7.27 -9.29
CA PRO A 219 15.04 8.48 -8.55
C PRO A 219 13.69 8.35 -7.82
N MET A 220 13.50 9.15 -6.77
CA MET A 220 12.32 9.08 -5.91
C MET A 220 11.11 9.70 -6.61
N THR A 221 10.02 8.94 -6.69
CA THR A 221 8.71 9.44 -7.09
C THR A 221 7.88 9.72 -5.84
N ALA A 222 7.10 10.80 -5.85
CA ALA A 222 6.27 11.18 -4.71
C ALA A 222 4.83 11.50 -5.13
N TYR A 223 3.88 11.00 -4.35
CA TYR A 223 2.46 11.21 -4.50
C TYR A 223 1.87 11.76 -3.21
N VAL A 224 0.87 12.62 -3.34
CA VAL A 224 0.05 13.07 -2.21
C VAL A 224 -1.40 12.76 -2.52
N TYR A 225 -2.10 12.22 -1.54
CA TYR A 225 -3.51 11.86 -1.61
C TYR A 225 -4.28 12.68 -0.59
N ARG A 226 -5.40 13.26 -1.00
CA ARG A 226 -6.32 14.00 -0.14
C ARG A 226 -7.77 13.55 -0.36
N TYR A 227 -8.65 13.91 0.57
CA TYR A 227 -10.08 13.69 0.41
C TYR A 227 -10.79 15.02 0.18
N HIS A 228 -11.41 15.14 -0.98
CA HIS A 228 -12.05 16.38 -1.39
C HIS A 228 -13.37 16.07 -2.07
N SER A 229 -14.43 16.80 -1.70
CA SER A 229 -15.75 16.67 -2.32
C SER A 229 -16.34 15.24 -2.34
N GLY A 230 -16.03 14.43 -1.33
CA GLY A 230 -16.60 13.08 -1.15
C GLY A 230 -15.87 11.95 -1.88
N TYR A 231 -14.68 12.21 -2.41
CA TYR A 231 -13.82 11.18 -3.00
C TYR A 231 -12.35 11.46 -2.68
N ALA A 232 -11.52 10.42 -2.79
CA ALA A 232 -10.08 10.58 -2.74
C ALA A 232 -9.55 11.08 -4.10
N GLU A 233 -8.60 12.00 -4.06
CA GLU A 233 -7.84 12.47 -5.21
C GLU A 233 -6.35 12.47 -4.88
N PHE A 234 -5.51 12.45 -5.91
CA PHE A 234 -4.07 12.38 -5.77
C PHE A 234 -3.36 13.31 -6.75
N ILE A 235 -2.12 13.64 -6.44
CA ILE A 235 -1.21 14.36 -7.32
C ILE A 235 0.13 13.64 -7.38
N TYR A 236 0.72 13.59 -8.57
CA TYR A 236 2.09 13.14 -8.78
C TYR A 236 3.02 14.36 -8.77
N LEU A 237 3.83 14.50 -7.71
CA LEU A 237 4.57 15.73 -7.46
C LEU A 237 5.73 15.96 -8.43
N ASN A 238 6.35 14.89 -8.94
CA ASN A 238 7.44 15.02 -9.90
C ASN A 238 6.97 15.73 -11.18
N ASP A 239 5.76 15.42 -11.66
CA ASP A 239 5.16 16.10 -12.80
C ASP A 239 4.78 17.54 -12.45
N ALA A 240 4.16 17.78 -11.29
CA ALA A 240 3.81 19.13 -10.86
C ALA A 240 5.03 20.06 -10.75
N LEU A 241 6.18 19.53 -10.29
CA LEU A 241 7.42 20.28 -10.09
C LEU A 241 8.36 20.24 -11.30
N GLN A 242 8.01 19.49 -12.34
CA GLN A 242 8.87 19.21 -13.49
C GLN A 242 10.27 18.78 -13.03
N ALA A 243 10.32 17.70 -12.25
CA ALA A 243 11.54 17.21 -11.60
C ALA A 243 11.68 15.69 -11.76
N ASN A 244 12.92 15.20 -11.88
CA ASN A 244 13.16 13.75 -11.97
C ASN A 244 13.00 13.04 -10.62
N SER A 245 13.35 13.70 -9.51
CA SER A 245 13.26 13.14 -8.16
C SER A 245 12.60 14.13 -7.21
N VAL A 246 11.67 13.65 -6.38
CA VAL A 246 11.03 14.43 -5.32
C VAL A 246 11.11 13.66 -4.01
N VAL A 247 11.67 14.30 -2.97
CA VAL A 247 11.85 13.69 -1.64
C VAL A 247 11.16 14.56 -0.60
N LEU A 248 10.33 13.95 0.25
CA LEU A 248 9.77 14.62 1.43
C LEU A 248 10.71 14.51 2.62
N ARG A 249 11.07 15.66 3.19
CA ARG A 249 11.83 15.77 4.45
C ARG A 249 10.93 15.74 5.67
N ASP A 250 11.54 15.51 6.82
CA ASP A 250 10.84 15.48 8.11
C ASP A 250 10.25 16.84 8.54
N ASP A 251 10.72 17.95 7.98
CA ASP A 251 10.18 19.30 8.20
C ASP A 251 9.07 19.68 7.20
N LEU A 252 8.52 18.69 6.49
CA LEU A 252 7.46 18.80 5.50
C LEU A 252 7.82 19.66 4.28
N VAL A 253 9.12 19.71 3.97
CA VAL A 253 9.63 20.33 2.74
C VAL A 253 9.88 19.25 1.70
N TYR A 254 9.42 19.50 0.48
CA TYR A 254 9.71 18.68 -0.69
C TYR A 254 10.95 19.21 -1.40
N GLU A 255 11.96 18.36 -1.55
CA GLU A 255 13.15 18.60 -2.34
C GLU A 255 12.96 18.02 -3.74
N ALA A 256 12.98 18.89 -4.75
CA ALA A 256 12.88 18.52 -6.16
C ALA A 256 14.23 18.70 -6.86
N SER A 257 14.67 17.67 -7.59
CA SER A 257 15.96 17.67 -8.30
C SER A 257 15.88 16.95 -9.65
N ASP A 258 16.78 17.36 -10.54
CA ASP A 258 16.94 16.79 -11.88
C ASP A 258 18.19 15.91 -11.93
N ILE A 259 18.14 14.82 -12.70
CA ILE A 259 19.28 13.89 -12.80
C ILE A 259 20.48 14.60 -13.42
N GLY A 260 21.59 14.62 -12.67
CA GLY A 260 22.82 15.31 -13.08
C GLY A 260 22.80 16.82 -12.85
N GLY A 261 21.73 17.37 -12.28
CA GLY A 261 21.66 18.75 -11.84
C GLY A 261 22.34 18.97 -10.49
N GLU A 262 22.99 20.12 -10.31
CA GLU A 262 23.61 20.51 -9.03
C GLU A 262 22.64 21.27 -8.10
N ARG A 263 21.44 21.58 -8.57
CA ARG A 263 20.47 22.42 -7.86
C ARG A 263 19.28 21.60 -7.37
N THR A 264 19.03 21.68 -6.08
CA THR A 264 17.78 21.24 -5.45
C THR A 264 16.86 22.45 -5.27
N ARG A 265 15.58 22.27 -5.57
CA ARG A 265 14.52 23.27 -5.36
C ARG A 265 13.64 22.79 -4.19
N GLU A 266 13.37 23.66 -3.23
CA GLU A 266 12.59 23.32 -2.04
C GLU A 266 11.19 23.91 -2.12
N TYR A 267 10.18 23.11 -1.78
CA TYR A 267 8.76 23.49 -1.84
C TYR A 267 7.99 23.04 -0.61
N ARG A 268 6.91 23.76 -0.28
CA ARG A 268 5.87 23.33 0.67
C ARG A 268 4.53 23.24 -0.03
N ILE A 269 3.71 22.28 0.37
CA ILE A 269 2.30 22.23 -0.02
C ILE A 269 1.52 23.18 0.89
N THR A 270 0.47 23.77 0.33
CA THR A 270 -0.52 24.64 0.95
C THR A 270 -1.89 24.26 0.38
N LEU A 271 -2.97 24.77 0.97
CA LEU A 271 -4.32 24.56 0.46
C LEU A 271 -4.49 25.00 -1.00
N GLU A 272 -3.77 26.05 -1.41
CA GLU A 272 -3.84 26.65 -2.74
C GLU A 272 -2.92 25.99 -3.79
N GLY A 273 -1.92 25.20 -3.36
CA GLY A 273 -0.92 24.61 -4.26
C GLY A 273 0.44 24.47 -3.58
N MET A 274 1.52 24.52 -4.36
CA MET A 274 2.89 24.50 -3.83
C MET A 274 3.55 25.87 -3.92
N ILE A 275 4.32 26.22 -2.89
CA ILE A 275 5.12 27.44 -2.85
C ILE A 275 6.61 27.11 -2.63
N PRO A 276 7.54 27.82 -3.29
CA PRO A 276 8.96 27.70 -2.99
C PRO A 276 9.26 28.08 -1.54
N VAL A 277 10.13 27.30 -0.88
CA VAL A 277 10.72 27.72 0.38
C VAL A 277 11.78 28.77 0.04
N ALA A 278 11.63 29.99 0.57
CA ALA A 278 12.63 31.04 0.37
C ALA A 278 13.97 30.54 0.93
N THR A 279 14.96 30.36 0.05
CA THR A 279 16.33 30.13 0.50
C THR A 279 16.78 31.40 1.20
N SER A 280 17.10 31.31 2.49
CA SER A 280 17.81 32.42 3.15
C SER A 280 19.12 32.65 2.39
N PRO A 281 19.40 33.90 1.95
CA PRO A 281 20.58 34.21 1.14
C PRO A 281 21.90 33.93 1.86
#